data_AF-A0A0F5QA78-F1
#
_entry.id   AF-A0A0F5QA78-F1
#
_cell.length_a   1.000
_cell.length_b   1.000
_cell.length_c   1.000
_cell.angle_alpha   90.00
_cell.angle_beta   90.00
_cell.angle_gamma   90.00
#
_symmetry.space_group_name_H-M   'P 1'
#
loop_
_entity.id
_entity.type
_entity.pdbx_description
1 polymer ?
#
loop_
_entity_poly.entity_id
_entity_poly.type
_entity_poly.pdbx_seq_one_letter_code
_entity_poly.pdbx_strand_id
1 'polypeptide(L)'
;MKSALLASLTLTVLALPAHAQEAVPLLRVYIDAPYFYEITAQKQDGSDERTHVLLVSVEGKEVGSSYVTYDCENGEFGEDVVQEWTGGADQFLPAALKAYRNLNC
;
A
#
# COMPACT_ATOMS: atom_id res chain seq x y z
N MET A 1 -33.57 -46.49 25.98
CA MET A 1 -34.14 -45.13 26.23
C MET A 1 -33.08 -44.38 27.03
N LYS A 2 -32.45 -43.27 26.63
CA LYS A 2 -32.77 -42.18 25.70
C LYS A 2 -31.49 -41.72 24.99
N SER A 3 -31.66 -41.27 23.76
CA SER A 3 -30.67 -40.78 22.80
C SER A 3 -29.91 -39.55 23.28
N ALA A 4 -28.59 -39.53 23.07
CA ALA A 4 -27.80 -38.31 23.06
C ALA A 4 -27.79 -37.74 21.63
N LEU A 5 -28.48 -36.61 21.43
CA LEU A 5 -28.38 -35.84 20.19
C LEU A 5 -27.04 -35.08 20.20
N LEU A 6 -26.09 -35.49 19.36
CA LEU A 6 -24.97 -34.62 18.99
C LEU A 6 -25.49 -33.61 17.96
N ALA A 7 -25.56 -32.34 18.34
CA ALA A 7 -25.78 -31.25 17.41
C ALA A 7 -24.46 -30.95 16.68
N SER A 8 -24.37 -31.32 15.41
CA SER A 8 -23.27 -30.90 14.52
C SER A 8 -23.37 -29.40 14.27
N LEU A 9 -22.49 -28.63 14.91
CA LEU A 9 -22.31 -27.21 14.65
C LEU A 9 -21.50 -27.07 13.34
N THR A 10 -22.19 -26.94 12.21
CA THR A 10 -21.55 -26.57 10.94
C THR A 10 -21.12 -25.11 11.02
N LEU A 11 -19.83 -24.89 11.26
CA LEU A 11 -19.20 -23.58 11.21
C LEU A 11 -19.12 -23.12 9.75
N THR A 12 -20.10 -22.34 9.31
CA THR A 12 -20.05 -21.66 8.01
C THR A 12 -19.07 -20.50 8.13
N VAL A 13 -17.82 -20.71 7.73
CA VAL A 13 -16.85 -19.62 7.56
C VAL A 13 -17.34 -18.80 6.37
N LEU A 14 -18.01 -17.68 6.66
CA LEU A 14 -18.26 -16.62 5.70
C LEU A 14 -16.90 -16.06 5.29
N ALA A 15 -16.32 -16.60 4.23
CA ALA A 15 -15.20 -15.99 3.56
C ALA A 15 -15.71 -14.68 2.94
N LEU A 16 -15.56 -13.57 3.68
CA LEU A 16 -15.67 -12.25 3.09
C LEU A 16 -14.67 -12.18 1.94
N PRO A 17 -15.03 -11.56 0.80
CA PRO A 17 -14.06 -11.35 -0.26
C PRO A 17 -12.93 -10.50 0.32
N ALA A 18 -11.72 -11.05 0.35
CA ALA A 18 -10.53 -10.24 0.50
C ALA A 18 -10.45 -9.38 -0.75
N HIS A 19 -10.96 -8.15 -0.68
CA HIS A 19 -10.66 -7.15 -1.69
C HIS A 19 -9.15 -6.91 -1.62
N ALA A 20 -8.40 -7.58 -2.48
CA ALA A 20 -7.01 -7.25 -2.69
C ALA A 20 -6.98 -5.81 -3.23
N GLN A 21 -6.71 -4.83 -2.37
CA GLN A 21 -6.48 -3.46 -2.80
C GLN A 21 -5.27 -3.48 -3.73
N GLU A 22 -5.49 -3.24 -5.01
CA GLU A 22 -4.46 -3.33 -6.06
C GLU A 22 -3.46 -2.17 -5.88
N ALA A 23 -2.18 -2.50 -5.75
CA ALA A 23 -1.13 -1.49 -5.64
C ALA A 23 -0.98 -0.76 -6.98
N VAL A 24 -0.96 0.58 -6.93
CA VAL A 24 -0.80 1.44 -8.10
C VAL A 24 0.70 1.72 -8.29
N PRO A 25 1.29 1.40 -9.44
CA PRO A 25 2.67 1.79 -9.72
C PRO A 25 2.75 3.31 -9.91
N LEU A 26 3.59 3.96 -9.11
CA LEU A 26 3.74 5.43 -9.14
C LEU A 26 4.93 5.85 -9.99
N LEU A 27 6.06 5.17 -9.84
CA LEU A 27 7.30 5.53 -10.49
C LEU A 27 8.20 4.30 -10.63
N ARG A 28 8.81 4.14 -11.82
CA ARG A 28 9.86 3.16 -12.07
C ARG A 28 11.15 3.86 -12.48
N VAL A 29 12.25 3.59 -11.77
CA VAL A 29 13.57 4.20 -12.01
C VAL A 29 14.60 3.12 -12.33
N TYR A 30 15.29 3.25 -13.46
CA TYR A 30 16.38 2.35 -13.84
C TYR A 30 17.72 2.97 -13.45
N ILE A 31 18.49 2.29 -12.60
CA ILE A 31 19.79 2.78 -12.11
C ILE A 31 20.93 1.99 -12.75
N ASP A 32 20.80 0.67 -12.84
CA ASP A 32 21.84 -0.22 -13.34
C ASP A 32 21.18 -1.45 -13.96
N ALA A 33 20.88 -1.40 -15.27
CA ALA A 33 20.07 -2.45 -15.89
C ALA A 33 20.70 -3.86 -15.68
N PRO A 34 19.90 -4.87 -15.29
CA PRO A 34 18.44 -4.90 -15.32
C PRO A 34 17.75 -4.41 -14.02
N TYR A 35 18.48 -3.82 -13.06
CA TYR A 35 17.94 -3.38 -11.78
C TYR A 35 17.15 -2.06 -11.92
N PHE A 36 15.94 -2.05 -11.36
CA PHE A 36 15.10 -0.88 -11.23
C PHE A 36 14.48 -0.81 -9.83
N TYR A 37 14.07 0.38 -9.42
CA TYR A 37 13.16 0.57 -8.28
C TYR A 37 11.78 0.81 -8.84
N GLU A 38 10.80 0.09 -8.31
CA GLU A 38 9.39 0.38 -8.57
C GLU A 38 8.75 0.81 -7.27
N ILE A 39 8.32 2.07 -7.24
CA ILE A 39 7.56 2.62 -6.14
C ILE A 39 6.10 2.36 -6.44
N THR A 40 5.46 1.57 -5.60
CA THR A 40 4.02 1.33 -5.67
C THR A 40 3.33 1.98 -4.49
N ALA A 41 2.05 2.32 -4.65
CA ALA A 41 1.21 2.78 -3.57
C ALA A 41 -0.08 1.99 -3.50
N GLN A 42 -0.39 1.48 -2.32
CA GLN A 42 -1.69 0.91 -2.02
C GLN A 42 -2.50 1.95 -1.25
N LYS A 43 -3.58 2.48 -1.86
CA LYS A 43 -4.52 3.32 -1.14
C LYS A 43 -5.17 2.49 -0.04
N GLN A 44 -5.10 2.97 1.18
CA GLN A 44 -5.82 2.46 2.33
C GLN A 44 -7.13 3.22 2.48
N ASP A 45 -8.11 2.61 3.14
CA ASP A 45 -9.36 3.29 3.45
C ASP A 45 -9.09 4.49 4.35
N GLY A 46 -9.25 5.69 3.79
CA GLY A 46 -9.07 6.96 4.49
C GLY A 46 -10.36 7.44 5.14
N SER A 47 -10.23 8.38 6.09
CA SER A 47 -11.38 9.00 6.77
C SER A 47 -12.11 10.04 5.93
N ASP A 48 -11.44 10.62 4.92
CA ASP A 48 -11.99 11.68 4.07
C ASP A 48 -11.49 11.59 2.62
N GLU A 49 -12.21 12.23 1.70
CA GLU A 49 -11.90 12.24 0.26
C GLU A 49 -10.68 13.11 -0.10
N ARG A 50 -10.15 13.90 0.84
CA ARG A 50 -9.07 14.88 0.60
C ARG A 50 -7.69 14.33 0.96
N THR A 51 -7.66 13.41 1.92
CA THR A 51 -6.47 12.85 2.52
C THR A 51 -6.40 11.38 2.16
N HIS A 52 -5.37 11.01 1.40
CA HIS A 52 -5.15 9.61 1.03
C HIS A 52 -4.07 9.01 1.92
N VAL A 53 -4.39 7.90 2.60
CA VAL A 53 -3.40 7.08 3.29
C VAL A 53 -2.89 6.05 2.30
N LEU A 54 -1.58 6.03 2.09
CA LEU A 54 -0.91 5.17 1.13
C LEU A 54 0.09 4.29 1.86
N LEU A 55 0.10 2.99 1.60
CA LEU A 55 1.30 2.20 1.85
C LEU A 55 2.17 2.31 0.61
N VAL A 56 3.31 2.99 0.72
CA VAL A 56 4.27 3.14 -0.36
C VAL A 56 5.44 2.19 -0.14
N SER A 57 5.81 1.43 -1.15
CA SER A 57 6.91 0.46 -1.03
C SER A 57 7.76 0.38 -2.29
N VAL A 58 9.02 -0.02 -2.09
CA VAL A 58 9.95 -0.45 -3.14
C VAL A 58 10.35 -1.89 -2.89
N GLU A 59 10.31 -2.68 -3.95
CA GLU A 59 10.75 -4.08 -3.96
C GLU A 59 11.84 -4.28 -5.03
N GLY A 60 12.76 -5.23 -4.81
CA GLY A 60 13.83 -5.58 -5.75
C GLY A 60 15.20 -5.64 -5.11
N LYS A 61 16.20 -4.97 -5.74
CA LYS A 61 17.58 -4.89 -5.23
C LYS A 61 17.68 -4.03 -3.97
N GLU A 62 16.85 -3.00 -3.92
CA GLU A 62 16.64 -2.17 -2.73
C GLU A 62 15.26 -2.43 -2.17
N VAL A 63 15.07 -2.07 -0.91
CA VAL A 63 13.82 -2.26 -0.18
C VAL A 63 13.49 -1.01 0.63
N GLY A 64 12.23 -0.85 0.94
CA GLY A 64 11.74 0.20 1.83
C GLY A 64 10.24 0.30 1.78
N SER A 65 9.63 0.74 2.87
CA SER A 65 8.20 1.02 2.90
C SER A 65 7.83 2.04 3.96
N SER A 66 6.83 2.85 3.65
CA SER A 66 6.29 3.87 4.54
C SER A 66 4.78 3.97 4.40
N TYR A 67 4.10 4.27 5.51
CA TYR A 67 2.76 4.83 5.44
C TYR A 67 2.88 6.32 5.16
N VAL A 68 2.21 6.77 4.09
CA VAL A 68 2.19 8.17 3.70
C VAL A 68 0.77 8.69 3.82
N THR A 69 0.62 9.76 4.59
CA THR A 69 -0.61 10.56 4.60
C THR A 69 -0.41 11.70 3.62
N TYR A 70 -1.14 11.69 2.51
CA TYR A 70 -0.98 12.64 1.41
C TYR A 70 -2.17 13.58 1.28
N ASP A 71 -1.91 14.89 1.28
CA ASP A 71 -2.90 15.94 1.01
C ASP A 71 -2.98 16.19 -0.51
N CYS A 72 -4.12 15.82 -1.10
CA CYS A 72 -4.38 15.99 -2.53
C CYS A 72 -4.42 17.45 -3.00
N GLU A 73 -4.85 18.39 -2.14
CA GLU A 73 -5.04 19.80 -2.48
C GLU A 73 -3.72 20.56 -2.44
N ASN A 74 -2.97 20.41 -1.34
CA ASN A 74 -1.74 21.16 -1.11
C ASN A 74 -0.48 20.41 -1.60
N GLY A 75 -0.59 19.09 -1.81
CA GLY A 75 0.55 18.24 -2.18
C GLY A 75 1.55 18.00 -1.05
N GLU A 76 1.14 18.28 0.18
CA GLU A 76 1.91 18.02 1.40
C GLU A 76 1.78 16.55 1.82
N PHE A 77 2.78 16.02 2.49
CA PHE A 77 2.72 14.65 3.00
C PHE A 77 3.43 14.47 4.33
N GLY A 78 2.84 13.62 5.17
CA GLY A 78 3.49 13.03 6.33
C GLY A 78 3.93 11.60 6.00
N GLU A 79 5.09 11.20 6.50
CA GLU A 79 5.65 9.87 6.28
C GLU A 79 5.94 9.19 7.64
N ASP A 80 5.39 7.98 7.80
CA ASP A 80 5.71 7.07 8.89
C ASP A 80 6.43 5.85 8.31
N VAL A 81 7.76 5.80 8.50
CA VAL A 81 8.61 4.73 7.96
C VAL A 81 8.31 3.40 8.64
N VAL A 82 8.02 2.37 7.84
CA VAL A 82 7.77 0.99 8.28
C VAL A 82 9.03 0.15 8.13
N GLN A 83 9.69 0.27 6.98
CA GLN A 83 10.96 -0.35 6.66
C GLN A 83 11.89 0.71 6.09
N GLU A 84 13.07 0.85 6.71
CA GLU A 84 14.12 1.77 6.26
C GLU A 84 14.39 1.62 4.75
N TRP A 85 14.47 2.77 4.08
CA TRP A 85 14.78 2.84 2.66
C TRP A 85 16.26 2.53 2.41
N THR A 86 16.54 1.71 1.40
CA THR A 86 17.91 1.39 0.98
C THR A 86 18.23 2.00 -0.39
N GLY A 87 19.53 2.18 -0.67
CA GLY A 87 20.02 2.58 -1.99
C GLY A 87 19.54 3.94 -2.51
N GLY A 88 19.09 4.83 -1.62
CA GLY A 88 18.60 6.17 -1.96
C GLY A 88 17.19 6.20 -2.55
N ALA A 89 16.41 5.12 -2.39
CA ALA A 89 15.05 5.03 -2.91
C ALA A 89 14.10 6.12 -2.35
N ASP A 90 14.34 6.55 -1.11
CA ASP A 90 13.63 7.63 -0.40
C ASP A 90 13.63 8.95 -1.20
N GLN A 91 14.71 9.24 -1.93
CA GLN A 91 14.84 10.47 -2.73
C GLN A 91 13.81 10.57 -3.86
N PHE A 92 13.24 9.43 -4.27
CA PHE A 92 12.24 9.36 -5.34
C PHE A 92 10.81 9.42 -4.80
N LEU A 93 10.60 9.31 -3.48
CA LEU A 93 9.27 9.33 -2.86
C LEU A 93 8.47 10.60 -3.20
N PRO A 94 9.02 11.84 -3.12
CA PRO A 94 8.27 13.03 -3.49
C PRO A 94 7.82 13.04 -4.96
N ALA A 95 8.64 12.50 -5.87
CA ALA A 95 8.29 12.41 -7.29
C ALA A 95 7.19 11.37 -7.53
N ALA A 96 7.25 10.22 -6.85
CA ALA A 96 6.22 9.20 -6.89
C ALA A 96 4.87 9.73 -6.38
N LEU A 97 4.85 10.43 -5.24
CA LEU A 97 3.62 11.01 -4.68
C LEU A 97 3.03 12.10 -5.58
N LYS A 98 3.87 12.90 -6.25
CA LYS A 98 3.40 13.85 -7.27
C LYS A 98 2.73 13.13 -8.45
N ALA A 99 3.26 11.99 -8.89
CA ALA A 99 2.64 11.18 -9.93
C ALA A 99 1.29 10.62 -9.46
N TYR A 100 1.22 10.12 -8.22
CA TYR A 100 -0.03 9.67 -7.62
C TYR A 100 -1.11 10.76 -7.64
N ARG A 101 -0.78 11.98 -7.21
CA ARG A 101 -1.69 13.11 -7.18
C ARG A 101 -2.31 13.39 -8.54
N ASN A 102 -1.49 13.46 -9.59
CA ASN A 102 -1.95 13.77 -10.94
C ASN A 102 -2.93 12.72 -11.50
N LEU A 103 -2.92 11.50 -10.94
CA LEU A 103 -3.76 10.39 -11.39
C LEU A 103 -5.00 10.18 -10.51
N ASN A 104 -4.99 10.61 -9.24
CA ASN A 104 -5.97 10.16 -8.24
C ASN A 104 -6.64 11.26 -7.40
N CYS A 105 -6.30 12.55 -7.57
CA CYS A 105 -6.78 13.64 -6.69
C CYS A 105 -7.76 14.64 -7.37
#